data_AF-A0A2V7SK23-F1
#
_entry.id   AF-A0A2V7SK23-F1
#
_cell.length_a   1.000
_cell.length_b   1.000
_cell.length_c   1.000
_cell.angle_alpha   90.00
_cell.angle_beta   90.00
_cell.angle_gamma   90.00
#
_symmetry.space_group_name_H-M   'P 1'
#
loop_
_entity.id
_entity.type
_entity.pdbx_description
1 polymer ?
#
loop_
_entity_poly.entity_id
_entity_poly.type
_entity_poly.pdbx_seq_one_letter_code
_entity_poly.pdbx_strand_id
1 'polypeptide(L)'
;MPDLIHTIPAPQKRAHTAPLPRAVARTDADAPDRTEPWLALLRRVNERVPTWMVMKSVESAFTGTGDVDSVAPVDAWPHVIDEVCTWARERGLGPVVVCPHVPHVLYLVTLDPDRPFFFELDVTRRKIFLGSTLYYPRDLFRLSVSDPRGFRITRPGTEGLLALVQNGAKRGGRPDWEGIRRKRIVELLAKDPEGVQEGAKLFGQGAEAVMRVVDAVLEGGWDQRSMLEVEAHCILRGLGDVTALVARTRFRVVRRQCPVLRAVFESARQVPGDRHAWLRDVRRSHVVYGSD
;
A
#
# COMPACT_ATOMS: atom_id res chain seq x y z
N MET A 1 -52.01 -19.37 44.25
CA MET A 1 -52.07 -18.93 42.84
C MET A 1 -50.65 -18.65 42.40
N PRO A 2 -50.18 -19.25 41.29
CA PRO A 2 -48.76 -19.41 40.97
C PRO A 2 -48.21 -18.29 40.07
N ASP A 3 -46.92 -18.01 40.28
CA ASP A 3 -45.84 -17.58 39.37
C ASP A 3 -46.15 -16.68 38.15
N LEU A 4 -45.81 -15.40 38.31
CA LEU A 4 -45.60 -14.42 37.24
C LEU A 4 -44.22 -14.64 36.59
N ILE A 5 -44.21 -15.37 35.47
CA ILE A 5 -43.05 -15.43 34.56
C ILE A 5 -43.07 -14.18 33.68
N HIS A 6 -42.08 -13.30 33.86
CA HIS A 6 -41.79 -12.22 32.93
C HIS A 6 -41.23 -12.79 31.63
N THR A 7 -42.02 -12.72 30.55
CA THR A 7 -41.58 -13.01 29.18
C THR A 7 -40.69 -11.88 28.65
N ILE A 8 -39.42 -12.20 28.41
CA ILE A 8 -38.47 -11.33 27.71
C ILE A 8 -38.87 -11.28 26.22
N PRO A 9 -39.08 -10.09 25.61
CA PRO A 9 -39.39 -10.01 24.19
C PRO A 9 -38.18 -10.42 23.34
N ALA A 10 -38.45 -11.26 22.34
CA ALA A 10 -37.47 -11.75 21.38
C ALA A 10 -36.77 -10.58 20.64
N PRO A 11 -35.47 -10.72 20.30
CA PRO A 11 -34.73 -9.68 19.60
C PRO A 11 -35.32 -9.43 18.21
N GLN A 12 -35.74 -8.19 17.96
CA GLN A 12 -36.14 -7.72 16.64
C GLN A 12 -35.00 -7.96 15.64
N LYS A 13 -35.28 -8.74 14.61
CA LYS A 13 -34.39 -8.93 13.44
C LYS A 13 -34.07 -7.55 12.87
N ARG A 14 -32.79 -7.14 12.95
CA ARG A 14 -32.28 -5.95 12.26
C ARG A 14 -32.62 -6.08 10.79
N ALA A 15 -33.34 -5.09 10.26
CA ALA A 15 -33.60 -4.96 8.84
C ALA A 15 -32.29 -5.09 8.07
N HIS A 16 -32.26 -5.98 7.08
CA HIS A 16 -31.17 -6.08 6.13
C HIS A 16 -31.04 -4.72 5.41
N THR A 17 -30.04 -3.93 5.78
CA THR A 17 -29.59 -2.80 4.96
C THR A 17 -29.26 -3.33 3.58
N ALA A 18 -29.94 -2.80 2.57
CA ALA A 18 -29.69 -3.09 1.17
C ALA A 18 -28.18 -2.94 0.87
N PRO A 19 -27.59 -3.83 0.05
CA PRO A 19 -26.21 -3.66 -0.38
C PRO A 19 -26.07 -2.29 -1.07
N LEU A 20 -25.08 -1.51 -0.64
CA LEU A 20 -24.71 -0.27 -1.29
C LEU A 20 -24.52 -0.53 -2.80
N PRO A 21 -25.04 0.34 -3.69
CA PRO A 21 -24.85 0.17 -5.12
C PRO A 21 -23.34 0.07 -5.42
N ARG A 22 -22.97 -0.97 -6.17
CA ARG A 22 -21.62 -1.13 -6.72
C ARG A 22 -21.24 0.19 -7.37
N ALA A 23 -20.14 0.79 -6.91
CA ALA A 23 -19.59 2.00 -7.49
C ALA A 23 -19.50 1.81 -9.01
N VAL A 24 -20.29 2.60 -9.74
CA VAL A 24 -20.18 2.71 -11.19
C VAL A 24 -18.74 3.11 -11.46
N ALA A 25 -18.00 2.29 -12.20
CA ALA A 25 -16.65 2.62 -12.63
C ALA A 25 -16.75 3.90 -13.46
N ARG A 26 -16.44 5.06 -12.86
CA ARG A 26 -16.22 6.29 -13.63
C ARG A 26 -15.02 6.01 -14.53
N THR A 27 -15.22 6.22 -15.82
CA THR A 27 -14.15 6.15 -16.82
C THR A 27 -13.06 7.15 -16.47
N ASP A 28 -11.79 6.77 -16.61
CA ASP A 28 -10.61 7.58 -16.26
C ASP A 28 -10.55 8.98 -16.92
N ALA A 29 -11.39 9.24 -17.93
CA ALA A 29 -11.46 10.52 -18.65
C ALA A 29 -11.96 11.73 -17.81
N ASP A 30 -12.76 11.49 -16.76
CA ASP A 30 -13.24 12.55 -15.84
C ASP A 30 -12.45 12.58 -14.53
N ALA A 31 -11.36 11.80 -14.45
CA ALA A 31 -10.58 11.68 -13.26
C ALA A 31 -9.81 12.99 -13.03
N PRO A 32 -9.90 13.60 -11.84
CA PRO A 32 -9.22 14.87 -11.62
C PRO A 32 -7.71 14.73 -11.77
N ASP A 33 -7.09 15.70 -12.45
CA ASP A 33 -5.64 15.86 -12.43
C ASP A 33 -5.20 16.29 -11.02
N ARG A 34 -4.31 15.48 -10.43
CA ARG A 34 -3.73 15.67 -9.10
C ARG A 34 -2.20 15.72 -9.17
N THR A 35 -1.64 15.85 -10.38
CA THR A 35 -0.21 15.84 -10.64
C THR A 35 0.52 16.90 -9.81
N GLU A 36 0.12 18.16 -9.94
CA GLU A 36 0.83 19.26 -9.28
C GLU A 36 0.77 19.21 -7.74
N PRO A 37 -0.40 18.94 -7.10
CA PRO A 37 -0.44 18.71 -5.66
C PRO A 37 0.51 17.61 -5.17
N TRP A 38 0.54 16.47 -5.87
CA TRP A 38 1.44 15.39 -5.52
C TRP A 38 2.90 15.75 -5.76
N LEU A 39 3.26 16.29 -6.93
CA LEU A 39 4.64 16.65 -7.24
C LEU A 39 5.24 17.62 -6.23
N ALA A 40 4.46 18.61 -5.80
CA ALA A 40 4.88 19.54 -4.74
C ALA A 40 5.22 18.79 -3.43
N LEU A 41 4.38 17.85 -3.01
CA LEU A 41 4.64 17.05 -1.81
C LEU A 41 5.86 16.14 -1.98
N LEU A 42 5.94 15.37 -3.08
CA LEU A 42 7.00 14.39 -3.28
C LEU A 42 8.38 15.04 -3.36
N ARG A 43 8.49 16.21 -3.99
CA ARG A 43 9.73 17.00 -4.02
C ARG A 43 10.15 17.43 -2.62
N ARG A 44 9.22 18.00 -1.84
CA ARG A 44 9.48 18.46 -0.47
C ARG A 44 9.91 17.33 0.45
N VAL A 45 9.19 16.20 0.43
CA VAL A 45 9.55 15.03 1.26
C VAL A 45 10.92 14.48 0.83
N ASN A 46 11.20 14.40 -0.48
CA ASN A 46 12.49 13.92 -0.98
C ASN A 46 13.67 14.81 -0.54
N GLU A 47 13.47 16.13 -0.57
CA GLU A 47 14.46 17.12 -0.14
C GLU A 47 14.68 17.08 1.38
N ARG A 48 13.59 17.04 2.16
CA ARG A 48 13.67 17.08 3.62
C ARG A 48 14.08 15.74 4.25
N VAL A 49 13.73 14.63 3.60
CA VAL A 49 13.93 13.27 4.11
C VAL A 49 14.75 12.46 3.09
N PRO A 50 16.11 12.55 3.13
CA PRO A 50 17.00 11.85 2.21
C PRO A 50 16.89 10.31 2.26
N THR A 51 16.31 9.79 3.33
CA THR A 51 16.03 8.36 3.52
C THR A 51 14.57 8.02 3.23
N TRP A 52 13.88 8.81 2.41
CA TRP A 52 12.57 8.50 1.84
C TRP A 52 12.66 8.37 0.31
N MET A 53 11.87 7.46 -0.26
CA MET A 53 11.71 7.31 -1.72
C MET A 53 10.35 6.71 -2.05
N VAL A 54 9.89 6.96 -3.27
CA VAL A 54 8.70 6.33 -3.85
C VAL A 54 9.03 4.91 -4.29
N MET A 55 8.15 3.97 -3.96
CA MET A 55 8.38 2.55 -4.14
C MET A 55 7.83 1.99 -5.46
N LYS A 56 6.70 2.55 -5.92
CA LYS A 56 6.01 2.13 -7.14
C LYS A 56 5.71 3.34 -8.03
N SER A 57 5.35 3.09 -9.28
CA SER A 57 4.85 4.12 -10.19
C SER A 57 3.80 5.05 -9.55
N VAL A 58 4.00 6.36 -9.70
CA VAL A 58 3.10 7.42 -9.19
C VAL A 58 1.95 7.75 -10.14
N GLU A 59 1.93 7.18 -11.35
CA GLU A 59 1.01 7.61 -12.41
C GLU A 59 -0.46 7.48 -11.97
N SER A 60 -0.81 6.43 -11.23
CA SER A 60 -2.16 6.26 -10.69
C SER A 60 -2.52 7.25 -9.59
N ALA A 61 -1.54 7.85 -8.92
CA ALA A 61 -1.78 8.91 -7.94
C ALA A 61 -2.09 10.24 -8.63
N PHE A 62 -1.44 10.49 -9.76
CA PHE A 62 -1.58 11.72 -10.54
C PHE A 62 -2.91 11.77 -11.28
N THR A 63 -3.44 10.62 -11.67
CA THR A 63 -4.76 10.50 -12.31
C THR A 63 -5.78 9.87 -11.35
N GLY A 64 -6.83 10.60 -11.00
CA GLY A 64 -7.95 10.04 -10.26
C GLY A 64 -7.71 9.84 -8.76
N THR A 65 -7.85 8.61 -8.28
CA THR A 65 -8.03 8.31 -6.84
C THR A 65 -6.87 7.54 -6.21
N GLY A 66 -5.76 7.38 -6.95
CA GLY A 66 -4.64 6.59 -6.43
C GLY A 66 -3.89 7.23 -5.28
N ASP A 67 -3.05 6.39 -4.70
CA ASP A 67 -2.16 6.61 -3.58
C ASP A 67 -0.69 6.62 -4.04
N VAL A 68 0.18 7.13 -3.18
CA VAL A 68 1.62 7.00 -3.36
C VAL A 68 2.15 5.97 -2.37
N ASP A 69 2.65 4.84 -2.91
CA ASP A 69 3.43 3.88 -2.15
C ASP A 69 4.88 4.37 -1.99
N SER A 70 5.36 4.49 -0.77
CA SER A 70 6.72 4.93 -0.45
C SER A 70 7.39 4.09 0.63
N VAL A 71 8.68 4.31 0.85
CA VAL A 71 9.50 3.58 1.82
C VAL A 71 10.41 4.55 2.57
N ALA A 72 10.50 4.39 3.89
CA ALA A 72 11.42 5.14 4.75
C ALA A 72 11.65 4.38 6.08
N PRO A 73 12.81 4.55 6.74
CA PRO A 73 13.03 4.01 8.07
C PRO A 73 12.11 4.71 9.10
N VAL A 74 11.85 4.06 10.24
CA VAL A 74 10.82 4.49 11.20
C VAL A 74 11.16 5.83 11.87
N ASP A 75 12.44 6.05 12.12
CA ASP A 75 12.97 7.31 12.65
C ASP A 75 12.73 8.50 11.70
N ALA A 76 12.56 8.26 10.40
CA ALA A 76 12.22 9.29 9.43
C ALA A 76 10.70 9.60 9.38
N TRP A 77 9.83 8.75 9.95
CA TRP A 77 8.38 8.93 9.85
C TRP A 77 7.87 10.25 10.41
N PRO A 78 8.34 10.77 11.56
CA PRO A 78 7.92 12.08 12.06
C PRO A 78 8.18 13.21 11.05
N HIS A 79 9.33 13.19 10.38
CA HIS A 79 9.65 14.21 9.36
C HIS A 79 8.75 14.10 8.12
N VAL A 80 8.38 12.89 7.71
CA VAL A 80 7.40 12.71 6.62
C VAL A 80 6.02 13.23 7.05
N ILE A 81 5.59 12.95 8.29
CA ILE A 81 4.33 13.46 8.84
C ILE A 81 4.32 14.99 8.83
N ASP A 82 5.40 15.64 9.29
CA ASP A 82 5.51 17.10 9.36
C ASP A 82 5.39 17.75 7.98
N GLU A 83 6.05 17.19 6.96
CA GLU A 83 5.95 17.69 5.58
C GLU A 83 4.54 17.50 5.01
N VAL A 84 3.89 16.36 5.25
CA VAL A 84 2.50 16.14 4.82
C VAL A 84 1.55 17.10 5.52
N CYS A 85 1.72 17.35 6.81
CA CYS A 85 0.90 18.31 7.57
C CYS A 85 1.09 19.74 7.06
N THR A 86 2.33 20.12 6.76
CA THR A 86 2.64 21.45 6.24
C THR A 86 2.07 21.64 4.84
N TRP A 87 2.29 20.67 3.95
CA TRP A 87 1.73 20.66 2.60
C TRP A 87 0.19 20.69 2.59
N ALA A 88 -0.46 19.88 3.44
CA ALA A 88 -1.91 19.85 3.54
C ALA A 88 -2.47 21.22 3.96
N ARG A 89 -1.85 21.85 4.97
CA ARG A 89 -2.24 23.19 5.43
C ARG A 89 -2.06 24.25 4.36
N GLU A 90 -0.91 24.28 3.70
CA GLU A 90 -0.61 25.25 2.62
C GLU A 90 -1.57 25.15 1.45
N ARG A 91 -2.11 23.95 1.19
CA ARG A 91 -3.09 23.70 0.12
C ARG A 91 -4.54 23.80 0.56
N GLY A 92 -4.81 24.16 1.82
CA GLY A 92 -6.18 24.23 2.34
C GLY A 92 -6.88 22.87 2.35
N LEU A 93 -6.13 21.77 2.43
CA LEU A 93 -6.69 20.43 2.60
C LEU A 93 -7.16 20.23 4.04
N GLY A 94 -7.99 19.22 4.24
CA GLY A 94 -8.47 18.82 5.57
C GLY A 94 -7.35 18.30 6.48
N PRO A 95 -7.69 17.97 7.73
CA PRO A 95 -6.72 17.47 8.70
C PRO A 95 -6.02 16.19 8.23
N VAL A 96 -4.77 16.00 8.65
CA VAL A 96 -3.97 14.82 8.33
C VAL A 96 -4.20 13.75 9.39
N VAL A 97 -4.74 12.62 8.95
CA VAL A 97 -4.96 11.42 9.75
C VAL A 97 -3.74 10.50 9.63
N VAL A 98 -3.22 10.06 10.77
CA VAL A 98 -2.10 9.11 10.86
C VAL A 98 -2.59 7.74 11.30
N CYS A 99 -2.45 6.73 10.43
CA CYS A 99 -2.89 5.37 10.69
C CYS A 99 -1.73 4.35 10.65
N PRO A 100 -1.27 3.86 11.81
CA PRO A 100 -0.20 2.86 11.92
C PRO A 100 -0.72 1.42 12.04
N HIS A 101 -2.01 1.18 11.78
CA HIS A 101 -2.68 -0.08 12.06
C HIS A 101 -2.26 -1.24 11.15
N VAL A 102 -1.70 -0.94 9.98
CA VAL A 102 -1.10 -1.95 9.10
C VAL A 102 0.32 -2.24 9.59
N PRO A 103 0.68 -3.50 9.86
CA PRO A 103 2.04 -3.83 10.27
C PRO A 103 3.06 -3.30 9.27
N HIS A 104 4.01 -2.52 9.77
CA HIS A 104 5.14 -1.97 9.01
C HIS A 104 4.78 -0.90 7.98
N VAL A 105 3.57 -0.38 7.99
CA VAL A 105 3.15 0.69 7.08
C VAL A 105 2.48 1.80 7.88
N LEU A 106 2.85 3.03 7.58
CA LEU A 106 2.19 4.23 8.05
C LEU A 106 1.33 4.79 6.92
N TYR A 107 0.03 4.88 7.13
CA TYR A 107 -0.90 5.54 6.22
C TYR A 107 -1.07 7.00 6.66
N LEU A 108 -0.81 7.93 5.74
CA LEU A 108 -1.05 9.35 5.93
C LEU A 108 -2.17 9.78 4.99
N VAL A 109 -3.30 10.19 5.56
CA VAL A 109 -4.52 10.51 4.80
C VAL A 109 -4.93 11.95 5.07
N THR A 110 -5.17 12.73 4.02
CA THR A 110 -5.82 14.05 4.13
C THR A 110 -6.96 14.18 3.13
N LEU A 111 -8.02 14.87 3.56
CA LEU A 111 -9.24 15.03 2.77
C LEU A 111 -9.13 16.23 1.86
N ASP A 112 -9.56 16.07 0.61
CA ASP A 112 -9.82 17.20 -0.27
C ASP A 112 -11.20 17.78 0.08
N PRO A 113 -11.32 19.06 0.48
CA PRO A 113 -12.61 19.64 0.86
C PRO A 113 -13.61 19.60 -0.30
N ASP A 114 -13.14 19.77 -1.53
CA ASP A 114 -13.98 19.91 -2.72
C ASP A 114 -14.30 18.58 -3.39
N ARG A 115 -13.66 17.48 -2.96
CA ARG A 115 -13.75 16.18 -3.64
C ARG A 115 -14.02 15.01 -2.69
N PRO A 116 -14.76 13.98 -3.12
CA PRO A 116 -15.13 12.86 -2.26
C PRO A 116 -13.97 11.89 -1.95
N PHE A 117 -12.80 12.11 -2.55
CA PHE A 117 -11.61 11.27 -2.43
C PHE A 117 -10.57 11.94 -1.53
N PHE A 118 -9.67 11.14 -0.98
CA PHE A 118 -8.57 11.63 -0.16
C PHE A 118 -7.20 11.46 -0.85
N PHE A 119 -6.21 12.19 -0.35
CA PHE A 119 -4.80 11.95 -0.63
C PHE A 119 -4.27 10.93 0.38
N GLU A 120 -3.57 9.92 -0.11
CA GLU A 120 -3.02 8.81 0.67
C GLU A 120 -1.55 8.60 0.32
N LEU A 121 -0.69 8.77 1.32
CA LEU A 121 0.73 8.45 1.25
C LEU A 121 1.02 7.29 2.20
N ASP A 122 1.47 6.17 1.64
CA ASP A 122 1.85 4.97 2.37
C ASP A 122 3.36 4.98 2.60
N VAL A 123 3.80 4.94 3.86
CA VAL A 123 5.23 4.88 4.21
C VAL A 123 5.55 3.52 4.80
N THR A 124 6.16 2.66 4.00
CA THR A 124 6.53 1.29 4.38
C THR A 124 7.91 1.29 5.05
N ARG A 125 8.04 0.68 6.25
CA ARG A 125 9.37 0.48 6.90
C ARG A 125 10.07 -0.81 6.52
N ARG A 126 9.32 -1.78 5.99
CA ARG A 126 9.81 -3.04 5.42
C ARG A 126 8.64 -3.77 4.76
N LYS A 127 8.93 -4.60 3.76
CA LYS A 127 7.92 -5.42 3.10
C LYS A 127 8.09 -6.89 3.46
N ILE A 128 6.98 -7.57 3.68
CA ILE A 128 6.96 -8.98 4.06
C ILE A 128 6.35 -9.81 2.94
N PHE A 129 7.05 -10.88 2.55
CA PHE A 129 6.57 -11.89 1.63
C PHE A 129 6.77 -13.28 2.26
N LEU A 130 5.68 -14.05 2.34
CA LEU A 130 5.64 -15.39 2.98
C LEU A 130 6.32 -15.49 4.36
N GLY A 131 6.25 -14.43 5.16
CA GLY A 131 6.81 -14.37 6.51
C GLY A 131 8.23 -13.81 6.59
N SER A 132 8.98 -13.75 5.49
CA SER A 132 10.29 -13.10 5.45
C SER A 132 10.18 -11.63 5.10
N THR A 133 11.10 -10.83 5.66
CA THR A 133 11.35 -9.49 5.13
C THR A 133 12.00 -9.60 3.76
N LEU A 134 11.38 -8.98 2.76
CA LEU A 134 11.87 -8.93 1.39
C LEU A 134 12.89 -7.80 1.21
N TYR A 135 12.62 -6.64 1.79
CA TYR A 135 13.54 -5.51 1.85
C TYR A 135 13.26 -4.60 3.04
N TYR A 136 14.29 -3.89 3.45
CA TYR A 136 14.27 -2.69 4.27
C TYR A 136 14.50 -1.45 3.39
N PRO A 137 14.15 -0.24 3.87
CA PRO A 137 14.38 1.02 3.17
C PRO A 137 15.83 1.15 2.65
N ARG A 138 16.82 0.85 3.49
CA ARG A 138 18.25 0.89 3.12
C ARG A 138 18.60 0.03 1.91
N ASP A 139 17.89 -1.08 1.71
CA ASP A 139 18.14 -2.00 0.61
C ASP A 139 17.61 -1.36 -0.69
N LEU A 140 16.41 -0.77 -0.63
CA LEU A 140 15.81 -0.05 -1.77
C LEU A 140 16.50 1.26 -2.11
N PHE A 141 17.10 1.97 -1.15
CA PHE A 141 17.86 3.20 -1.46
C PHE A 141 19.01 2.94 -2.43
N ARG A 142 19.68 1.79 -2.31
CA ARG A 142 20.74 1.36 -3.23
C ARG A 142 20.20 0.99 -4.61
N LEU A 143 18.90 0.70 -4.69
CA LEU A 143 18.15 0.33 -5.90
C LEU A 143 17.23 1.46 -6.33
N SER A 144 17.58 2.70 -6.01
CA SER A 144 16.81 3.89 -6.35
C SER A 144 17.49 4.70 -7.44
N VAL A 145 16.68 5.44 -8.20
CA VAL A 145 17.13 6.43 -9.18
C VAL A 145 16.37 7.74 -8.97
N SER A 146 16.97 8.84 -9.40
CA SER A 146 16.29 10.13 -9.44
C SER A 146 15.26 10.12 -10.57
N ASP A 147 14.02 10.38 -10.23
CA ASP A 147 12.98 10.70 -11.19
C ASP A 147 13.21 12.13 -11.73
N PRO A 148 13.10 12.38 -13.05
CA PRO A 148 13.25 13.71 -13.63
C PRO A 148 12.32 14.77 -13.02
N ARG A 149 11.22 14.34 -12.39
CA ARG A 149 10.27 15.23 -11.72
C ARG A 149 10.74 15.67 -10.34
N GLY A 150 11.90 15.22 -9.85
CA GLY A 150 12.57 15.78 -8.66
C GLY A 150 12.43 14.98 -7.37
N PHE A 151 12.19 13.67 -7.45
CA PHE A 151 12.13 12.78 -6.29
C PHE A 151 12.77 11.42 -6.59
N ARG A 152 13.15 10.64 -5.57
CA ARG A 152 13.68 9.28 -5.77
C ARG A 152 12.56 8.26 -5.98
N ILE A 153 12.77 7.36 -6.93
CA ILE A 153 11.92 6.19 -7.19
C ILE A 153 12.74 4.91 -7.12
N THR A 154 12.08 3.78 -6.88
CA THR A 154 12.70 2.46 -7.13
C THR A 154 13.04 2.34 -8.62
N ARG A 155 14.16 1.71 -8.93
CA ARG A 155 14.51 1.31 -10.29
C ARG A 155 13.37 0.50 -10.92
N PRO A 156 12.94 0.78 -12.17
CA PRO A 156 11.83 0.07 -12.80
C PRO A 156 11.99 -1.45 -12.80
N GLY A 157 13.19 -1.97 -13.03
CA GLY A 157 13.46 -3.41 -13.06
C GLY A 157 13.30 -4.05 -11.68
N THR A 158 13.78 -3.36 -10.64
CA THR A 158 13.55 -3.77 -9.25
C THR A 158 12.07 -3.70 -8.88
N GLU A 159 11.34 -2.65 -9.26
CA GLU A 159 9.89 -2.56 -9.06
C GLU A 159 9.16 -3.73 -9.72
N GLY A 160 9.49 -4.04 -10.98
CA GLY A 160 8.94 -5.17 -11.73
C GLY A 160 9.20 -6.49 -11.03
N LEU A 161 10.43 -6.73 -10.56
CA LEU A 161 10.80 -7.95 -9.85
C LEU A 161 10.04 -8.11 -8.52
N LEU A 162 9.93 -7.03 -7.73
CA LEU A 162 9.17 -7.05 -6.49
C LEU A 162 7.67 -7.25 -6.76
N ALA A 163 7.14 -6.65 -7.81
CA ALA A 163 5.78 -6.84 -8.25
C ALA A 163 5.53 -8.28 -8.72
N LEU A 164 6.48 -8.90 -9.44
CA LEU A 164 6.39 -10.27 -9.94
C LEU A 164 6.17 -11.26 -8.79
N VAL A 165 7.00 -11.17 -7.75
CA VAL A 165 6.91 -12.05 -6.59
C VAL A 165 5.64 -11.78 -5.78
N GLN A 166 5.23 -10.52 -5.64
CA GLN A 166 4.10 -10.15 -4.78
C GLN A 166 2.73 -10.31 -5.43
N ASN A 167 2.65 -10.09 -6.75
CA ASN A 167 1.39 -9.97 -7.50
C ASN A 167 1.35 -10.85 -8.75
N GLY A 168 2.50 -11.34 -9.22
CA GLY A 168 2.58 -12.23 -10.39
C GLY A 168 2.57 -13.71 -10.06
N ALA A 169 2.67 -14.08 -8.77
CA ALA A 169 2.62 -15.46 -8.31
C ALA A 169 1.44 -15.70 -7.34
N LYS A 170 0.77 -16.84 -7.51
CA LYS A 170 -0.16 -17.45 -6.56
C LYS A 170 0.59 -18.50 -5.76
N ARG A 171 0.09 -18.78 -4.56
CA ARG A 171 0.64 -19.81 -3.66
C ARG A 171 0.86 -21.14 -4.39
N GLY A 172 2.01 -21.75 -4.14
CA GLY A 172 2.46 -22.96 -4.84
C GLY A 172 3.12 -22.65 -6.17
N GLY A 173 3.66 -21.43 -6.32
CA GLY A 173 4.43 -20.99 -7.48
C GLY A 173 3.66 -20.92 -8.79
N ARG A 174 2.32 -20.84 -8.75
CA ARG A 174 1.50 -20.73 -9.98
C ARG A 174 1.47 -19.29 -10.48
N PRO A 175 1.34 -19.01 -11.79
CA PRO A 175 1.27 -17.65 -12.28
C PRO A 175 -0.08 -16.98 -11.92
N ASP A 176 -0.02 -15.67 -11.69
CA ASP A 176 -1.16 -14.77 -11.74
C ASP A 176 -1.03 -13.84 -12.95
N TRP A 177 -1.40 -14.33 -14.13
CA TRP A 177 -1.31 -13.58 -15.38
C TRP A 177 -2.12 -12.27 -15.37
N GLU A 178 -3.23 -12.25 -14.64
CA GLU A 178 -4.02 -11.02 -14.46
C GLU A 178 -3.23 -9.98 -13.65
N GLY A 179 -2.57 -10.42 -12.57
CA GLY A 179 -1.67 -9.60 -11.77
C GLY A 179 -0.48 -9.08 -12.58
N ILE A 180 0.15 -9.95 -13.38
CA ILE A 180 1.27 -9.62 -14.28
C ILE A 180 0.88 -8.52 -15.26
N ARG A 181 -0.24 -8.68 -15.96
CA ARG A 181 -0.74 -7.68 -16.92
C ARG A 181 -1.11 -6.37 -16.24
N ARG A 182 -1.95 -6.42 -15.20
CA ARG A 182 -2.47 -5.23 -14.52
C ARG A 182 -1.35 -4.38 -13.91
N LYS A 183 -0.27 -5.01 -13.45
CA LYS A 183 0.90 -4.33 -12.88
C LYS A 183 2.02 -4.06 -13.87
N ARG A 184 1.80 -4.36 -15.17
CA ARG A 184 2.75 -4.11 -16.26
C ARG A 184 4.15 -4.67 -15.95
N ILE A 185 4.16 -5.87 -15.37
CA ILE A 185 5.36 -6.46 -14.78
C ILE A 185 6.40 -6.75 -15.87
N VAL A 186 5.97 -7.29 -17.02
CA VAL A 186 6.85 -7.59 -18.16
C VAL A 186 7.52 -6.32 -18.67
N GLU A 187 6.77 -5.22 -18.81
CA GLU A 187 7.34 -3.96 -19.29
C GLU A 187 8.33 -3.36 -18.30
N LEU A 188 8.07 -3.45 -16.99
CA LEU A 188 9.00 -2.99 -15.95
C LEU A 188 10.31 -3.80 -15.96
N LEU A 189 10.21 -5.13 -16.05
CA LEU A 189 11.37 -6.02 -16.11
C LEU A 189 12.20 -5.77 -17.38
N ALA A 190 11.56 -5.65 -18.54
CA ALA A 190 12.23 -5.43 -19.82
C ALA A 190 12.90 -4.05 -19.92
N LYS A 191 12.33 -3.02 -19.28
CA LYS A 191 12.81 -1.64 -19.34
C LYS A 191 14.16 -1.43 -18.65
N ASP A 192 14.49 -2.23 -17.62
CA ASP A 192 15.68 -2.03 -16.80
C ASP A 192 16.29 -3.36 -16.34
N PRO A 193 16.96 -4.11 -17.24
CA PRO A 193 17.56 -5.41 -16.92
C PRO A 193 18.62 -5.35 -15.82
N GLU A 194 19.40 -4.27 -15.76
CA GLU A 194 20.37 -4.04 -14.68
C GLU A 194 19.67 -3.90 -13.32
N GLY A 195 18.57 -3.15 -13.26
CA GLY A 195 17.75 -3.06 -12.04
C GLY A 195 17.10 -4.38 -11.63
N VAL A 196 16.83 -5.28 -12.58
CA VAL A 196 16.38 -6.64 -12.27
C VAL A 196 17.51 -7.45 -11.63
N GLN A 197 18.71 -7.43 -12.23
CA GLN A 197 19.89 -8.14 -11.72
C GLN A 197 20.28 -7.66 -10.31
N GLU A 198 20.34 -6.35 -10.10
CA GLU A 198 20.63 -5.78 -8.78
C GLU A 198 19.50 -6.08 -7.78
N GLY A 199 18.24 -6.00 -8.20
CA GLY A 199 17.09 -6.34 -7.38
C GLY A 199 17.04 -7.81 -6.95
N ALA A 200 17.52 -8.73 -7.80
CA ALA A 200 17.55 -10.17 -7.51
C ALA A 200 18.40 -10.49 -6.27
N LYS A 201 19.41 -9.65 -5.96
CA LYS A 201 20.26 -9.81 -4.77
C LYS A 201 19.46 -9.73 -3.46
N LEU A 202 18.29 -9.09 -3.44
CA LEU A 202 17.39 -9.06 -2.28
C LEU A 202 16.93 -10.47 -1.84
N PHE A 203 16.90 -11.41 -2.79
CA PHE A 203 16.46 -12.78 -2.56
C PHE A 203 17.56 -13.70 -1.99
N GLY A 204 18.81 -13.22 -1.90
CA GLY A 204 19.94 -13.99 -1.36
C GLY A 204 20.14 -15.29 -2.14
N GLN A 205 20.06 -16.43 -1.46
CA GLN A 205 20.14 -17.76 -2.09
C GLN A 205 19.04 -18.03 -3.13
N GLY A 206 17.91 -17.31 -3.07
CA GLY A 206 16.85 -17.40 -4.07
C GLY A 206 17.08 -16.55 -5.33
N ALA A 207 18.21 -15.85 -5.46
CA ALA A 207 18.46 -14.92 -6.57
C ALA A 207 18.46 -15.62 -7.95
N GLU A 208 19.12 -16.77 -8.08
CA GLU A 208 19.12 -17.50 -9.36
C GLU A 208 17.74 -18.02 -9.73
N ALA A 209 16.97 -18.51 -8.74
CA ALA A 209 15.62 -18.99 -8.96
C ALA A 209 14.69 -17.85 -9.41
N VAL A 210 14.77 -16.67 -8.77
CA VAL A 210 13.94 -15.54 -9.20
C VAL A 210 14.30 -15.07 -10.59
N MET A 211 15.59 -15.10 -10.98
CA MET A 211 16.03 -14.76 -12.33
C MET A 211 15.48 -15.74 -13.38
N ARG A 212 15.48 -17.05 -13.10
CA ARG A 212 14.83 -18.03 -14.01
C ARG A 212 13.34 -17.74 -14.23
N VAL A 213 12.63 -17.29 -13.18
CA VAL A 213 11.22 -16.88 -13.32
C VAL A 213 11.09 -15.61 -14.16
N VAL A 214 11.98 -14.64 -13.99
CA VAL A 214 12.02 -13.43 -14.84
C VAL A 214 12.22 -13.81 -16.30
N ASP A 215 13.23 -14.61 -16.62
CA ASP A 215 13.56 -14.99 -17.99
C ASP A 215 12.37 -15.70 -18.65
N ALA A 216 11.77 -16.67 -17.96
CA ALA A 216 10.58 -17.36 -18.43
C ALA A 216 9.41 -16.39 -18.68
N VAL A 217 9.18 -15.42 -17.80
CA VAL A 217 8.09 -14.43 -17.95
C VAL A 217 8.35 -13.49 -19.13
N LEU A 218 9.59 -13.07 -19.35
CA LEU A 218 9.98 -12.24 -20.50
C LEU A 218 9.80 -13.00 -21.83
N GLU A 219 9.96 -14.32 -21.82
CA GLU A 219 9.69 -15.21 -22.96
C GLU A 219 8.19 -15.57 -23.11
N GLY A 220 7.31 -15.05 -22.25
CA GLY A 220 5.87 -15.33 -22.26
C GLY A 220 5.48 -16.66 -21.60
N GLY A 221 6.43 -17.32 -20.95
CA GLY A 221 6.25 -18.56 -20.19
C GLY A 221 6.30 -18.37 -18.68
N TRP A 222 6.36 -19.49 -17.94
CA TRP A 222 6.42 -19.47 -16.49
C TRP A 222 7.21 -20.65 -15.95
N ASP A 223 8.20 -20.38 -15.09
CA ASP A 223 8.93 -21.41 -14.36
C ASP A 223 8.34 -21.62 -12.96
N GLN A 224 7.41 -22.57 -12.87
CA GLN A 224 6.77 -22.91 -11.60
C GLN A 224 7.74 -23.50 -10.57
N ARG A 225 8.75 -24.27 -11.01
CA ARG A 225 9.71 -24.90 -10.11
C ARG A 225 10.59 -23.85 -9.45
N SER A 226 11.13 -22.94 -10.24
CA SER A 226 11.93 -21.83 -9.72
C SER A 226 11.10 -20.90 -8.82
N MET A 227 9.82 -20.66 -9.13
CA MET A 227 8.98 -19.88 -8.22
C MET A 227 8.71 -20.59 -6.88
N LEU A 228 8.54 -21.93 -6.88
CA LEU A 228 8.46 -22.71 -5.65
C LEU A 228 9.75 -22.64 -4.83
N GLU A 229 10.91 -22.64 -5.48
CA GLU A 229 12.20 -22.42 -4.82
C GLU A 229 12.26 -21.03 -4.17
N VAL A 230 11.79 -19.98 -4.85
CA VAL A 230 11.67 -18.63 -4.27
C VAL A 230 10.75 -18.64 -3.04
N GLU A 231 9.57 -19.28 -3.12
CA GLU A 231 8.67 -19.41 -1.97
C GLU A 231 9.33 -20.12 -0.79
N ALA A 232 10.03 -21.24 -1.04
CA ALA A 232 10.70 -22.03 -0.02
C ALA A 232 11.79 -21.22 0.69
N HIS A 233 12.63 -20.49 -0.06
CA HIS A 233 13.65 -19.62 0.53
C HIS A 233 13.04 -18.51 1.38
N CYS A 234 11.94 -17.89 0.93
CA CYS A 234 11.24 -16.87 1.72
C CYS A 234 10.63 -17.45 2.99
N ILE A 235 10.05 -18.67 2.94
CA ILE A 235 9.52 -19.33 4.14
C ILE A 235 10.64 -19.64 5.13
N LEU A 236 11.75 -20.22 4.68
CA LEU A 236 12.89 -20.56 5.52
C LEU A 236 13.50 -19.32 6.20
N ARG A 237 13.66 -18.22 5.47
CA ARG A 237 14.09 -16.93 6.05
C ARG A 237 13.07 -16.37 7.04
N GLY A 238 11.79 -16.64 6.83
CA GLY A 238 10.68 -16.18 7.67
C GLY A 238 10.56 -16.92 9.01
N LEU A 239 11.13 -18.12 9.16
CA LEU A 239 11.08 -18.89 10.42
C LEU A 239 11.73 -18.15 11.61
N GLY A 240 12.60 -17.16 11.33
CA GLY A 240 13.21 -16.30 12.35
C GLY A 240 12.37 -15.09 12.79
N ASP A 241 11.24 -14.79 12.14
CA ASP A 241 10.41 -13.60 12.45
C ASP A 241 8.98 -14.01 12.87
N VAL A 242 8.88 -14.62 14.06
CA VAL A 242 7.60 -14.98 14.69
C VAL A 242 6.69 -13.76 14.86
N THR A 243 7.27 -12.57 15.08
CA THR A 243 6.51 -11.34 15.27
C THR A 243 5.74 -10.91 14.02
N ALA A 244 6.30 -11.13 12.83
CA ALA A 244 5.64 -10.85 11.56
C ALA A 244 4.36 -11.70 11.35
N LEU A 245 4.40 -12.97 11.75
CA LEU A 245 3.25 -13.88 11.65
C LEU A 245 2.11 -13.43 12.58
N VAL A 246 2.44 -13.10 13.84
CA VAL A 246 1.46 -12.59 14.81
C VAL A 246 0.84 -11.28 14.33
N ALA A 247 1.66 -10.35 13.83
CA ALA A 247 1.19 -9.07 13.32
C ALA A 247 0.21 -9.24 12.15
N ARG A 248 0.46 -10.20 11.25
CA ARG A 248 -0.43 -10.49 10.12
C ARG A 248 -1.80 -11.03 10.54
N THR A 249 -1.84 -11.87 11.58
CA THR A 249 -3.11 -12.38 12.13
C THR A 249 -3.89 -11.26 12.79
N ARG A 250 -3.23 -10.44 13.63
CA ARG A 250 -3.85 -9.27 14.26
C ARG A 250 -4.41 -8.28 13.23
N PHE A 251 -3.68 -8.05 12.13
CA PHE A 251 -4.11 -7.15 11.07
C PHE A 251 -5.45 -7.54 10.44
N ARG A 252 -5.76 -8.85 10.30
CA ARG A 252 -7.06 -9.29 9.75
C ARG A 252 -8.25 -8.83 10.59
N VAL A 253 -8.06 -8.73 11.91
CA VAL A 253 -9.07 -8.23 12.84
C VAL A 253 -9.14 -6.71 12.77
N VAL A 254 -7.98 -6.04 12.92
CA VAL A 254 -7.88 -4.57 12.97
C VAL A 254 -8.37 -3.92 11.67
N ARG A 255 -8.08 -4.51 10.50
CA ARG A 255 -8.52 -4.01 9.19
C ARG A 255 -10.04 -3.79 9.12
N ARG A 256 -10.83 -4.66 9.76
CA ARG A 256 -12.29 -4.57 9.75
C ARG A 256 -12.85 -3.52 10.71
N GLN A 257 -12.05 -3.07 11.67
CA GLN A 257 -12.47 -2.16 12.73
C GLN A 257 -11.96 -0.74 12.50
N CYS A 258 -10.82 -0.59 11.82
CA CYS A 258 -10.22 0.73 11.58
C CYS A 258 -10.99 1.50 10.49
N PRO A 259 -11.57 2.69 10.78
CA PRO A 259 -12.32 3.48 9.81
C PRO A 259 -11.48 3.94 8.61
N VAL A 260 -10.18 4.20 8.82
CA VAL A 260 -9.24 4.57 7.73
C VAL A 260 -9.05 3.40 6.77
N LEU A 261 -8.71 2.22 7.31
CA LEU A 261 -8.44 1.04 6.48
C LEU A 261 -9.69 0.56 5.74
N ARG A 262 -10.88 0.74 6.31
CA ARG A 262 -12.13 0.47 5.59
C ARG A 262 -12.32 1.44 4.42
N ALA A 263 -12.06 2.73 4.61
CA ALA A 263 -12.15 3.70 3.52
C ALA A 263 -11.14 3.38 2.39
N VAL A 264 -9.90 3.03 2.75
CA VAL A 264 -8.84 2.62 1.81
C VAL A 264 -9.22 1.34 1.04
N PHE A 265 -9.59 0.27 1.76
CA PHE A 265 -9.73 -1.06 1.15
C PHE A 265 -11.14 -1.43 0.68
N GLU A 266 -12.19 -0.80 1.20
CA GLU A 266 -13.59 -1.17 0.95
C GLU A 266 -14.37 -0.08 0.19
N SER A 267 -13.92 1.18 0.24
CA SER A 267 -14.64 2.33 -0.34
C SER A 267 -13.88 3.03 -1.46
N ALA A 268 -12.90 2.37 -2.08
CA ALA A 268 -12.09 2.93 -3.17
C ALA A 268 -11.55 4.34 -2.84
N ARG A 269 -11.07 4.52 -1.61
CA ARG A 269 -10.52 5.78 -1.09
C ARG A 269 -11.49 6.95 -1.08
N GLN A 270 -12.78 6.64 -0.91
CA GLN A 270 -13.83 7.61 -0.63
C GLN A 270 -14.17 7.60 0.85
N VAL A 271 -14.43 8.78 1.42
CA VAL A 271 -14.99 8.89 2.77
C VAL A 271 -16.49 8.56 2.70
N PRO A 272 -16.97 7.51 3.41
CA PRO A 272 -18.37 7.12 3.35
C PRO A 272 -19.27 8.11 4.11
N GLY A 273 -20.28 8.67 3.45
CA GLY A 273 -21.33 9.46 4.08
C GLY A 273 -20.87 10.84 4.58
N ASP A 274 -21.21 11.18 5.82
CA ASP A 274 -20.84 12.45 6.46
C ASP A 274 -19.35 12.46 6.85
N ARG A 275 -18.57 13.32 6.19
CA ARG A 275 -17.12 13.48 6.44
C ARG A 275 -16.81 13.92 7.86
N HIS A 276 -17.62 14.81 8.45
CA HIS A 276 -17.42 15.25 9.81
C HIS A 276 -17.70 14.11 10.80
N ALA A 277 -18.72 13.29 10.54
CA ALA A 277 -18.97 12.09 11.34
C ALA A 277 -17.81 11.09 11.23
N TRP A 278 -17.28 10.88 10.03
CA TRP A 278 -16.13 10.01 9.82
C TRP A 278 -14.89 10.53 10.55
N LEU A 279 -14.56 11.83 10.44
CA LEU A 279 -13.44 12.44 11.17
C LEU A 279 -13.61 12.34 12.69
N ARG A 280 -14.82 12.54 13.21
CA ARG A 280 -15.12 12.34 14.65
C ARG A 280 -14.84 10.90 15.08
N ASP A 281 -15.18 9.91 14.26
CA ASP A 281 -14.91 8.50 14.57
C ASP A 281 -13.42 8.17 14.49
N VAL A 282 -12.73 8.66 13.45
CA VAL A 282 -11.28 8.53 13.27
C VAL A 282 -10.51 9.08 14.47
N ARG A 283 -10.87 10.28 14.96
CA ARG A 283 -10.23 10.94 16.11
C ARG A 283 -10.31 10.13 17.42
N ARG A 284 -11.23 9.18 17.54
CA ARG A 284 -11.32 8.31 18.73
C ARG A 284 -10.19 7.27 18.79
N SER A 285 -9.53 7.00 17.67
CA SER A 285 -8.56 5.89 17.55
C SER A 285 -7.28 6.23 16.79
N HIS A 286 -7.17 7.46 16.26
CA HIS A 286 -6.05 7.90 15.44
C HIS A 286 -5.55 9.28 15.90
N VAL A 287 -4.26 9.52 15.67
CA VAL A 287 -3.71 10.86 15.74
C VAL A 287 -4.16 11.63 14.50
N VAL A 288 -4.66 12.85 14.72
CA VAL A 288 -5.14 13.75 13.66
C VAL A 288 -4.50 15.11 13.86
N TYR A 289 -3.81 15.61 12.85
CA TYR A 289 -3.14 16.92 12.86
C TYR A 289 -3.95 17.95 12.07
N GLY A 290 -4.05 19.17 12.61
CA GLY A 290 -4.83 20.26 12.03
C GLY A 290 -6.23 20.43 12.65
N SER A 291 -6.76 21.63 12.54
CA SER A 291 -8.13 21.99 12.95
C SER A 291 -9.14 21.70 11.83
N ASP A 292 -10.41 21.55 12.22
CA ASP A 292 -11.55 21.38 11.29
C ASP A 292 -11.75 22.60 10.39
#